data_AF-A0A8X6JY21-F1
#
_entry.id   AF-A0A8X6JY21-F1
#
_cell.length_a   1.000
_cell.length_b   1.000
_cell.length_c   1.000
_cell.angle_alpha   90.00
_cell.angle_beta   90.00
_cell.angle_gamma   90.00
#
_symmetry.space_group_name_H-M   'P 1'
#
loop_
_entity.id
_entity.type
_entity.pdbx_description
1 polymer ?
#
loop_
_entity_poly.entity_id
_entity_poly.type
_entity_poly.pdbx_seq_one_letter_code
_entity_poly.pdbx_strand_id
1 'polypeptide(L)'
;MGKSIAFSTMIANNMAAVLFYRNGFFAPKITFFMDSMEHFKAKINRFTCGSRNHSFLKQILKKLEPDFLRVSVRKQVNESYASLSESTRQYFKYHILFNAALKALECEELLKNESMATPCKISLRESDVTNIELFYLNVMKKYIPLDITSGDLNFFEMNRTFLPKVLASKRQQQLELSKLLTKLVESNIKDFCIRLSEYSTKRKFRSCDWELQFDTTVKELSYKATLLDSIVLSLNQLSTVIQGLLSSYYKELEEGMDILAKLFNLYHQKLDFQLNSSLLFTQESRATNLRMRCLELEAQTATYTKDSLGALEKIKNQLDQKAENAEMQLDEINNKLLQYQILGPEYEKLVEQYQLLVEKVEKQKWLIESLKAKRDKRNSAALETSSY
;
A
#
# COMPACT_ATOMS: atom_id res chain seq x y z
N MET A 1 26.18 -40.81 -9.02
CA MET A 1 26.27 -39.71 -8.02
C MET A 1 25.33 -38.52 -8.30
N GLY A 2 25.10 -38.08 -9.55
CA GLY A 2 24.25 -36.89 -9.83
C GLY A 2 22.79 -36.94 -9.36
N LYS A 3 22.14 -38.12 -9.36
CA LYS A 3 20.72 -38.25 -8.92
C LYS A 3 20.54 -38.12 -7.39
N SER A 4 21.57 -38.40 -6.59
CA SER A 4 21.51 -38.27 -5.13
C SER A 4 21.60 -36.81 -4.66
N ILE A 5 22.34 -35.98 -5.40
CA ILE A 5 22.52 -34.56 -5.08
C ILE A 5 21.26 -33.76 -5.44
N ALA A 6 20.62 -34.09 -6.57
CA ALA A 6 19.34 -33.49 -6.98
C ALA A 6 18.20 -33.80 -5.98
N PHE A 7 18.21 -35.00 -5.38
CA PHE A 7 17.18 -35.38 -4.41
C PHE A 7 17.43 -34.78 -3.02
N SER A 8 18.69 -34.72 -2.58
CA SER A 8 19.08 -34.04 -1.33
C SER A 8 18.77 -32.53 -1.36
N THR A 9 19.00 -31.86 -2.49
CA THR A 9 18.64 -30.45 -2.68
C THR A 9 17.12 -30.24 -2.73
N MET A 10 16.36 -31.17 -3.30
CA MET A 10 14.89 -31.11 -3.27
C MET A 10 14.33 -31.24 -1.84
N ILE A 11 14.90 -32.12 -1.00
CA ILE A 11 14.50 -32.26 0.40
C ILE A 11 14.90 -31.03 1.23
N ALA A 12 16.12 -30.50 1.02
CA ALA A 12 16.58 -29.29 1.70
C ALA A 12 15.71 -28.06 1.37
N ASN A 13 15.33 -27.90 0.09
CA ASN A 13 14.45 -26.82 -0.34
C ASN A 13 13.03 -26.97 0.22
N ASN A 14 12.51 -28.20 0.30
CA ASN A 14 11.20 -28.47 0.90
C ASN A 14 11.19 -28.27 2.43
N MET A 15 12.26 -28.66 3.15
CA MET A 15 12.41 -28.36 4.57
C MET A 15 12.57 -26.86 4.84
N ALA A 16 13.33 -26.15 3.99
CA ALA A 16 13.46 -24.70 4.08
C ALA A 16 12.12 -24.00 3.87
N ALA A 17 11.29 -24.47 2.92
CA ALA A 17 9.94 -23.97 2.70
C ALA A 17 9.04 -24.21 3.92
N VAL A 18 9.05 -25.41 4.51
CA VAL A 18 8.26 -25.73 5.71
C VAL A 18 8.68 -24.90 6.93
N LEU A 19 9.99 -24.65 7.12
CA LEU A 19 10.49 -23.76 8.17
C LEU A 19 10.12 -22.29 7.91
N PHE A 20 10.08 -21.86 6.64
CA PHE A 20 9.58 -20.55 6.23
C PHE A 20 8.08 -20.36 6.57
N TYR A 21 7.26 -21.41 6.40
CA TYR A 21 5.83 -21.38 6.74
C TYR A 21 5.57 -21.43 8.25
N ARG A 22 6.44 -22.08 9.03
CA ARG A 22 6.29 -22.21 10.50
C ARG A 22 6.66 -20.94 11.27
N ASN A 23 7.54 -20.09 10.73
CA ASN A 23 8.09 -18.91 11.41
C ASN A 23 7.27 -17.61 11.23
N GLY A 24 5.96 -17.68 11.00
CA GLY A 24 5.06 -16.52 11.19
C GLY A 24 5.15 -15.38 10.16
N PHE A 25 5.90 -15.53 9.07
CA PHE A 25 6.08 -14.47 8.05
C PHE A 25 4.82 -14.11 7.24
N PHE A 26 3.71 -14.85 7.40
CA PHE A 26 2.41 -14.54 6.79
C PHE A 26 1.39 -13.89 7.74
N ALA A 27 1.65 -13.86 9.05
CA ALA A 27 0.75 -13.19 10.00
C ALA A 27 0.47 -11.72 9.63
N PRO A 28 1.46 -10.88 9.25
CA PRO A 28 1.19 -9.48 8.89
C PRO A 28 0.49 -9.30 7.53
N LYS A 29 0.54 -10.30 6.63
CA LYS A 29 -0.20 -10.22 5.35
C LYS A 29 -1.66 -10.64 5.49
N ILE A 30 -1.98 -11.49 6.47
CA ILE A 30 -3.35 -11.92 6.76
C ILE A 30 -4.14 -10.79 7.45
N THR A 31 -3.50 -10.01 8.33
CA THR A 31 -4.12 -8.82 8.94
C THR A 31 -4.43 -7.75 7.90
N PHE A 32 -3.50 -7.44 7.00
CA PHE A 32 -3.73 -6.50 5.89
C PHE A 32 -4.92 -6.89 4.99
N PHE A 33 -5.09 -8.18 4.73
CA PHE A 33 -6.22 -8.68 3.95
C PHE A 33 -7.55 -8.57 4.72
N MET A 34 -7.54 -8.79 6.04
CA MET A 34 -8.72 -8.61 6.90
C MET A 34 -9.15 -7.14 6.96
N ASP A 35 -8.19 -6.21 7.10
CA ASP A 35 -8.47 -4.77 7.15
C ASP A 35 -9.01 -4.24 5.80
N SER A 36 -8.44 -4.72 4.69
CA SER A 36 -8.96 -4.42 3.35
C SER A 36 -10.38 -4.94 3.14
N MET A 37 -10.71 -6.08 3.75
CA MET A 37 -12.04 -6.70 3.62
C MET A 37 -13.09 -6.01 4.50
N GLU A 38 -12.71 -5.55 5.70
CA GLU A 38 -13.52 -4.65 6.54
C GLU A 38 -13.79 -3.32 5.81
N HIS A 39 -12.77 -2.72 5.19
CA HIS A 39 -12.93 -1.50 4.41
C HIS A 39 -13.88 -1.69 3.21
N PHE A 40 -13.79 -2.85 2.54
CA PHE A 40 -14.69 -3.22 1.44
C PHE A 40 -16.15 -3.39 1.91
N LYS A 41 -16.38 -4.04 3.06
CA LYS A 41 -17.72 -4.12 3.68
C LYS A 41 -18.28 -2.74 3.99
N ALA A 42 -17.47 -1.85 4.58
CA ALA A 42 -17.87 -0.48 4.87
C ALA A 42 -18.26 0.30 3.60
N LYS A 43 -17.56 0.06 2.49
CA LYS A 43 -17.86 0.68 1.18
C LYS A 43 -19.16 0.14 0.56
N ILE A 44 -19.48 -1.14 0.77
CA ILE A 44 -20.74 -1.76 0.33
C ILE A 44 -21.95 -1.20 1.09
N ASN A 45 -21.77 -0.90 2.37
CA ASN A 45 -22.83 -0.33 3.21
C ASN A 45 -23.19 1.13 2.85
N ARG A 46 -22.39 1.81 2.03
CA ARG A 46 -22.70 3.16 1.51
C ARG A 46 -23.72 3.16 0.37
N PHE A 47 -23.98 2.02 -0.26
CA PHE A 47 -25.03 1.92 -1.27
C PHE A 47 -26.40 1.83 -0.60
N THR A 48 -27.38 2.56 -1.14
CA THR A 48 -28.75 2.56 -0.62
C THR A 48 -29.35 1.14 -0.62
N CYS A 49 -29.96 0.77 0.50
CA CYS A 49 -30.63 -0.53 0.64
C CYS A 49 -31.72 -0.66 -0.43
N GLY A 50 -31.60 -1.67 -1.30
CA GLY A 50 -32.50 -1.90 -2.43
C GLY A 50 -31.88 -1.65 -3.81
N SER A 51 -30.67 -1.10 -3.89
CA SER A 51 -29.98 -1.00 -5.19
C SER A 51 -29.56 -2.39 -5.69
N ARG A 52 -29.70 -2.60 -7.00
CA ARG A 52 -29.27 -3.84 -7.68
C ARG A 52 -27.80 -4.17 -7.36
N ASN A 53 -26.96 -3.14 -7.28
CA ASN A 53 -25.55 -3.23 -6.95
C ASN A 53 -25.31 -3.67 -5.51
N HIS A 54 -26.11 -3.21 -4.54
CA HIS A 54 -26.00 -3.66 -3.15
C HIS A 54 -26.32 -5.15 -3.02
N SER A 55 -27.38 -5.63 -3.70
CA SER A 55 -27.74 -7.06 -3.68
C SER A 55 -26.69 -7.96 -4.31
N PHE A 56 -26.09 -7.53 -5.43
CA PHE A 56 -25.04 -8.24 -6.14
C PHE A 56 -23.74 -8.32 -5.31
N LEU A 57 -23.29 -7.18 -4.76
CA LEU A 57 -22.09 -7.13 -3.94
C LEU A 57 -22.24 -7.94 -2.65
N LYS A 58 -23.45 -7.98 -2.06
CA LYS A 58 -23.74 -8.81 -0.88
C LYS A 58 -23.73 -10.31 -1.21
N GLN A 59 -24.19 -10.72 -2.40
CA GLN A 59 -24.05 -12.11 -2.86
C GLN A 59 -22.59 -12.50 -3.10
N ILE A 60 -21.78 -11.60 -3.67
CA ILE A 60 -20.34 -11.82 -3.84
C ILE A 60 -19.65 -11.94 -2.48
N LEU A 61 -19.98 -11.07 -1.52
CA LEU A 61 -19.38 -11.09 -0.18
C LEU A 61 -19.76 -12.36 0.59
N LYS A 62 -20.99 -12.87 0.41
CA LYS A 62 -21.43 -14.16 0.95
C LYS A 62 -20.70 -15.36 0.33
N LYS A 63 -20.22 -15.23 -0.91
CA LYS A 63 -19.38 -16.25 -1.57
C LYS A 63 -17.89 -16.13 -1.23
N LEU A 64 -17.43 -14.94 -0.84
CA LEU A 64 -16.05 -14.63 -0.45
C LEU A 64 -15.81 -14.68 1.07
N GLU A 65 -16.72 -15.30 1.83
CA GLU A 65 -16.62 -15.39 3.28
C GLU A 65 -15.23 -15.93 3.68
N PRO A 66 -14.54 -15.30 4.65
CA PRO A 66 -13.12 -15.56 4.97
C PRO A 66 -12.81 -17.02 5.31
N ASP A 67 -13.82 -17.81 5.66
CA ASP A 67 -13.69 -19.23 5.90
C ASP A 67 -13.52 -20.07 4.63
N PHE A 68 -13.98 -19.63 3.46
CA PHE A 68 -13.80 -20.40 2.23
C PHE A 68 -12.32 -20.52 1.83
N LEU A 69 -11.59 -19.41 1.87
CA LEU A 69 -10.15 -19.40 1.59
C LEU A 69 -9.37 -20.05 2.74
N ARG A 70 -9.75 -19.86 4.00
CA ARG A 70 -9.11 -20.53 5.14
C ARG A 70 -9.28 -22.05 5.12
N VAL A 71 -10.48 -22.53 4.82
CA VAL A 71 -10.78 -23.98 4.78
C VAL A 71 -10.09 -24.63 3.59
N SER A 72 -10.12 -23.99 2.41
CA SER A 72 -9.44 -24.50 1.22
C SER A 72 -7.91 -24.55 1.40
N VAL A 73 -7.30 -23.48 1.92
CA VAL A 73 -5.85 -23.44 2.17
C VAL A 73 -5.44 -24.40 3.28
N ARG A 74 -6.19 -24.50 4.40
CA ARG A 74 -5.89 -25.50 5.44
C ARG A 74 -5.98 -26.92 4.92
N LYS A 75 -6.99 -27.22 4.08
CA LYS A 75 -7.14 -28.54 3.47
C LYS A 75 -5.92 -28.87 2.60
N GLN A 76 -5.50 -27.95 1.73
CA GLN A 76 -4.30 -28.14 0.90
C GLN A 76 -3.01 -28.27 1.72
N VAL A 77 -2.86 -27.50 2.81
CA VAL A 77 -1.71 -27.61 3.72
C VAL A 77 -1.69 -28.98 4.40
N ASN A 78 -2.84 -29.48 4.87
CA ASN A 78 -2.95 -30.78 5.53
C ASN A 78 -2.69 -31.94 4.56
N GLU A 79 -3.21 -31.87 3.33
CA GLU A 79 -2.95 -32.87 2.28
C GLU A 79 -1.46 -32.89 1.90
N SER A 80 -0.84 -31.71 1.78
CA SER A 80 0.61 -31.59 1.51
C SER A 80 1.45 -32.17 2.65
N TYR A 81 1.05 -31.94 3.90
CA TYR A 81 1.74 -32.47 5.08
C TYR A 81 1.62 -34.01 5.16
N ALA A 82 0.44 -34.55 4.90
CA ALA A 82 0.22 -36.00 4.84
C ALA A 82 1.08 -36.67 3.75
N SER A 83 1.13 -36.07 2.56
CA SER A 83 1.98 -36.56 1.47
C SER A 83 3.47 -36.51 1.81
N LEU A 84 3.94 -35.45 2.47
CA LEU A 84 5.34 -35.33 2.90
C LEU A 84 5.70 -36.35 3.99
N SER A 85 4.79 -36.58 4.95
CA SER A 85 4.96 -37.58 6.00
C SER A 85 5.06 -39.00 5.43
N GLU A 86 4.25 -39.33 4.42
CA GLU A 86 4.30 -40.64 3.79
C GLU A 86 5.59 -40.82 2.97
N SER A 87 5.99 -39.79 2.21
CA SER A 87 7.25 -39.82 1.44
C SER A 87 8.49 -39.94 2.33
N THR A 88 8.51 -39.25 3.47
CA THR A 88 9.63 -39.36 4.44
C THR A 88 9.69 -40.75 5.08
N ARG A 89 8.54 -41.32 5.45
CA ARG A 89 8.47 -42.71 5.95
C ARG A 89 8.99 -43.72 4.92
N GLN A 90 8.60 -43.58 3.65
CA GLN A 90 9.09 -44.43 2.57
C GLN A 90 10.59 -44.26 2.35
N TYR A 91 11.11 -43.03 2.38
CA TYR A 91 12.54 -42.76 2.28
C TYR A 91 13.33 -43.50 3.38
N PHE A 92 12.93 -43.39 4.65
CA PHE A 92 13.61 -44.09 5.73
C PHE A 92 13.54 -45.61 5.58
N LYS A 93 12.40 -46.15 5.11
CA LYS A 93 12.27 -47.57 4.80
C LYS A 93 13.30 -48.03 3.77
N TYR A 94 13.42 -47.33 2.64
CA TYR A 94 14.38 -47.67 1.59
C TYR A 94 15.82 -47.43 2.01
N HIS A 95 16.09 -46.38 2.77
CA HIS A 95 17.44 -46.08 3.26
C HIS A 95 17.94 -47.15 4.25
N ILE A 96 17.07 -47.65 5.13
CA ILE A 96 17.42 -48.74 6.04
C ILE A 96 17.71 -50.02 5.26
N LEU A 97 16.87 -50.36 4.27
CA LEU A 97 17.07 -51.53 3.41
C LEU A 97 18.37 -51.42 2.59
N PHE A 98 18.63 -50.25 2.02
CA PHE A 98 19.83 -49.99 1.24
C PHE A 98 21.09 -50.08 2.09
N ASN A 99 21.11 -49.48 3.29
CA ASN A 99 22.25 -49.60 4.19
C ASN A 99 22.46 -51.02 4.71
N ALA A 100 21.38 -51.79 4.91
CA ALA A 100 21.49 -53.20 5.24
C ALA A 100 22.06 -54.02 4.08
N ALA A 101 21.72 -53.68 2.84
CA ALA A 101 22.27 -54.32 1.64
C ALA A 101 23.75 -53.95 1.41
N LEU A 102 24.13 -52.68 1.61
CA LEU A 102 25.52 -52.25 1.54
C LEU A 102 26.40 -52.96 2.57
N LYS A 103 25.93 -53.07 3.82
CA LYS A 103 26.64 -53.83 4.85
C LYS A 103 26.75 -55.32 4.53
N ALA A 104 25.78 -55.89 3.80
CA ALA A 104 25.87 -57.25 3.26
C ALA A 104 27.08 -57.40 2.34
N LEU A 105 27.16 -56.47 1.38
CA LEU A 105 28.15 -56.49 0.32
C LEU A 105 29.55 -56.25 0.88
N GLU A 106 29.68 -55.34 1.86
CA GLU A 106 30.93 -55.12 2.60
C GLU A 106 31.38 -56.39 3.33
N CYS A 107 30.45 -57.13 3.95
CA CYS A 107 30.77 -58.43 4.56
C CYS A 107 31.19 -59.48 3.53
N GLU A 108 30.62 -59.47 2.32
CA GLU A 108 30.98 -60.38 1.23
C GLU A 108 32.34 -60.05 0.61
N GLU A 109 32.68 -58.76 0.49
CA GLU A 109 33.99 -58.31 0.00
C GLU A 109 35.11 -58.63 0.98
N LEU A 110 34.86 -58.53 2.29
CA LEU A 110 35.81 -58.96 3.31
C LEU A 110 36.13 -60.47 3.20
N LEU A 111 35.11 -61.30 2.91
CA LEU A 111 35.29 -62.74 2.68
C LEU A 111 36.09 -63.03 1.40
N LYS A 112 35.90 -62.25 0.33
CA LYS A 112 36.66 -62.41 -0.92
C LYS A 112 38.13 -61.99 -0.75
N ASN A 113 38.39 -60.93 0.02
CA ASN A 113 39.74 -60.44 0.26
C ASN A 113 40.56 -61.36 1.19
N GLU A 114 39.91 -62.06 2.13
CA GLU A 114 40.56 -63.10 2.94
C GLU A 114 40.90 -64.36 2.13
N SER A 115 40.19 -64.64 1.02
CA SER A 115 40.46 -65.80 0.15
C SER A 115 41.73 -65.66 -0.72
N MET A 116 42.21 -64.43 -0.94
CA MET A 116 43.40 -64.17 -1.77
C MET A 116 44.71 -64.08 -0.97
N ALA A 117 44.63 -64.07 0.37
CA ALA A 117 45.80 -64.05 1.24
C ALA A 117 46.18 -65.49 1.68
N THR A 118 47.08 -66.11 0.90
CA THR A 118 47.82 -67.37 1.19
C THR A 118 47.02 -68.67 1.36
N PRO A 119 47.33 -69.73 0.58
CA PRO A 119 46.63 -71.00 0.64
C PRO A 119 47.15 -71.86 1.81
N CYS A 120 46.70 -71.58 3.03
CA CYS A 120 46.80 -72.56 4.12
C CYS A 120 45.44 -73.24 4.29
N LYS A 121 45.45 -74.56 4.11
CA LYS A 121 44.33 -75.49 4.25
C LYS A 121 43.66 -75.34 5.63
N ILE A 122 42.67 -74.47 5.74
CA ILE A 122 41.65 -74.55 6.78
C ILE A 122 40.32 -74.61 6.03
N SER A 123 39.71 -75.79 6.05
CA SER A 123 38.34 -76.00 5.61
C SER A 123 37.39 -75.19 6.52
N LEU A 124 37.23 -73.90 6.22
CA LEU A 124 36.12 -73.10 6.69
C LEU A 124 34.87 -73.68 6.05
N ARG A 125 34.10 -74.37 6.89
CA ARG A 125 32.89 -75.11 6.55
C ARG A 125 31.84 -74.15 6.00
N GLU A 126 30.99 -74.68 5.13
CA GLU A 126 29.73 -74.09 4.62
C GLU A 126 28.75 -73.58 5.71
N SER A 127 29.11 -73.64 7.00
CA SER A 127 28.32 -73.16 8.13
C SER A 127 28.31 -71.63 8.31
N ASP A 128 29.28 -70.89 7.76
CA ASP A 128 29.35 -69.44 7.99
C ASP A 128 28.55 -68.62 6.96
N VAL A 129 28.38 -69.15 5.74
CA VAL A 129 27.52 -68.57 4.70
C VAL A 129 26.04 -68.62 5.11
N THR A 130 25.63 -69.70 5.80
CA THR A 130 24.24 -69.86 6.28
C THR A 130 23.84 -68.85 7.37
N ASN A 131 24.80 -68.23 8.07
CA ASN A 131 24.51 -67.27 9.15
C ASN A 131 24.14 -65.87 8.61
N ILE A 132 24.71 -65.47 7.46
CA ILE A 132 24.36 -64.22 6.78
C ILE A 132 22.98 -64.35 6.15
N GLU A 133 22.69 -65.47 5.47
CA GLU A 133 21.38 -65.77 4.88
C GLU A 133 20.24 -65.79 5.91
N LEU A 134 20.50 -66.28 7.14
CA LEU A 134 19.50 -66.31 8.22
C LEU A 134 19.18 -64.91 8.80
N PHE A 135 20.12 -63.97 8.77
CA PHE A 135 19.86 -62.58 9.15
C PHE A 135 18.96 -61.90 8.10
N TYR A 136 19.25 -62.11 6.81
CA TYR A 136 18.41 -61.62 5.72
C TYR A 136 17.01 -62.25 5.75
N LEU A 137 16.88 -63.55 6.03
CA LEU A 137 15.59 -64.22 6.18
C LEU A 137 14.75 -63.67 7.35
N ASN A 138 15.37 -63.32 8.48
CA ASN A 138 14.65 -62.73 9.61
C ASN A 138 14.24 -61.26 9.37
N VAL A 139 15.04 -60.49 8.64
CA VAL A 139 14.68 -59.14 8.21
C VAL A 139 13.57 -59.20 7.16
N MET A 140 13.68 -60.11 6.18
CA MET A 140 12.65 -60.34 5.16
C MET A 140 11.32 -60.80 5.78
N LYS A 141 11.35 -61.72 6.76
CA LYS A 141 10.15 -62.21 7.47
C LYS A 141 9.44 -61.14 8.30
N LYS A 142 10.17 -60.13 8.80
CA LYS A 142 9.59 -59.05 9.63
C LYS A 142 9.00 -57.91 8.80
N TYR A 143 9.41 -57.77 7.54
CA TYR A 143 9.04 -56.63 6.68
C TYR A 143 8.33 -57.00 5.38
N ILE A 144 8.23 -58.28 5.04
CA ILE A 144 7.34 -58.81 4.01
C ILE A 144 6.08 -59.34 4.72
N PRO A 145 4.91 -58.70 4.55
CA PRO A 145 3.66 -59.31 4.99
C PRO A 145 3.43 -60.58 4.17
N LEU A 146 3.55 -61.73 4.82
CA LEU A 146 3.23 -63.05 4.27
C LEU A 146 1.70 -63.22 4.26
N ASP A 147 1.03 -62.53 3.32
CA ASP A 147 -0.33 -62.87 2.89
C ASP A 147 -0.26 -63.71 1.61
N ILE A 148 0.53 -64.79 1.64
CA ILE A 148 0.50 -65.83 0.61
C ILE A 148 0.19 -67.15 1.31
N THR A 149 -1.11 -67.40 1.45
CA THR A 149 -1.65 -68.73 1.73
C THR A 149 -1.57 -69.58 0.46
N SER A 150 -0.53 -70.40 0.37
CA SER A 150 -0.50 -71.69 -0.33
C SER A 150 0.93 -72.19 -0.13
N GLY A 151 1.13 -73.29 0.58
CA GLY A 151 0.83 -74.61 0.04
C GLY A 151 2.09 -75.06 -0.68
N ASP A 152 2.91 -75.84 0.01
CA ASP A 152 4.09 -76.54 -0.49
C ASP A 152 5.34 -75.69 -0.81
N LEU A 153 5.98 -75.20 0.26
CA LEU A 153 7.43 -74.94 0.25
C LEU A 153 8.12 -75.91 1.22
N ASN A 154 8.16 -77.18 0.83
CA ASN A 154 9.11 -78.16 1.34
C ASN A 154 10.49 -77.85 0.74
N PHE A 155 11.14 -76.76 1.17
CA PHE A 155 12.39 -76.34 0.54
C PHE A 155 13.66 -76.95 1.15
N PHE A 156 13.59 -77.69 2.27
CA PHE A 156 14.72 -78.49 2.71
C PHE A 156 14.25 -79.72 3.49
N GLU A 157 14.29 -80.89 2.84
CA GLU A 157 14.13 -82.21 3.45
C GLU A 157 15.24 -82.48 4.48
N MET A 158 15.14 -81.89 5.67
CA MET A 158 16.06 -82.16 6.77
C MET A 158 15.47 -83.20 7.73
N ASN A 159 16.14 -84.35 7.80
CA ASN A 159 15.83 -85.46 8.70
C ASN A 159 15.76 -85.01 10.17
N ARG A 160 14.66 -85.37 10.87
CA ARG A 160 14.34 -84.98 12.25
C ARG A 160 15.37 -85.42 13.32
N THR A 161 16.29 -86.32 12.99
CA THR A 161 17.34 -86.80 13.89
C THR A 161 18.61 -85.94 13.88
N PHE A 162 18.76 -85.04 12.92
CA PHE A 162 19.92 -84.13 12.82
C PHE A 162 19.74 -82.84 13.63
N LEU A 163 18.49 -82.44 13.88
CA LEU A 163 18.13 -81.20 14.58
C LEU A 163 18.70 -81.10 16.01
N PRO A 164 18.64 -82.13 16.89
CA PRO A 164 19.09 -81.99 18.27
C PRO A 164 20.62 -81.88 18.40
N LYS A 165 21.37 -82.59 17.54
CA LYS A 165 22.85 -82.52 17.51
C LYS A 165 23.33 -81.17 16.98
N VAL A 166 22.67 -80.64 15.94
CA VAL A 166 22.95 -79.31 15.40
C VAL A 166 22.49 -78.22 16.39
N LEU A 167 21.37 -78.39 17.09
CA LEU A 167 20.92 -77.44 18.13
C LEU A 167 21.85 -77.40 19.35
N ALA A 168 22.46 -78.53 19.76
CA ALA A 168 23.41 -78.57 20.86
C ALA A 168 24.74 -77.88 20.49
N SER A 169 25.31 -78.15 19.30
CA SER A 169 26.50 -77.42 18.84
C SER A 169 26.20 -75.94 18.57
N LYS A 170 24.98 -75.62 18.11
CA LYS A 170 24.51 -74.24 17.93
C LYS A 170 24.33 -73.49 19.24
N ARG A 171 23.87 -74.13 20.33
CA ARG A 171 23.80 -73.47 21.65
C ARG A 171 25.19 -73.09 22.18
N GLN A 172 26.18 -73.95 21.96
CA GLN A 172 27.55 -73.66 22.37
C GLN A 172 28.19 -72.57 21.49
N GLN A 173 27.92 -72.55 20.18
CA GLN A 173 28.33 -71.47 19.28
C GLN A 173 27.61 -70.14 19.57
N GLN A 174 26.32 -70.16 19.91
CA GLN A 174 25.57 -68.98 20.35
C GLN A 174 26.14 -68.41 21.66
N LEU A 175 26.57 -69.27 22.59
CA LEU A 175 27.21 -68.84 23.81
C LEU A 175 28.55 -68.15 23.53
N GLU A 176 29.39 -68.71 22.68
CA GLU A 176 30.67 -68.08 22.29
C GLU A 176 30.47 -66.79 21.48
N LEU A 177 29.51 -66.76 20.55
CA LEU A 177 29.13 -65.53 19.85
C LEU A 177 28.59 -64.48 20.79
N SER A 178 27.76 -64.87 21.77
CA SER A 178 27.27 -63.93 22.77
C SER A 178 28.43 -63.34 23.57
N LYS A 179 29.43 -64.14 23.97
CA LYS A 179 30.63 -63.66 24.66
C LYS A 179 31.46 -62.71 23.79
N LEU A 180 31.66 -63.02 22.51
CA LEU A 180 32.40 -62.15 21.59
C LEU A 180 31.65 -60.84 21.32
N LEU A 181 30.34 -60.91 21.15
CA LEU A 181 29.48 -59.75 20.97
C LEU A 181 29.46 -58.88 22.22
N THR A 182 29.36 -59.47 23.41
CA THR A 182 29.47 -58.73 24.67
C THR A 182 30.82 -58.05 24.78
N LYS A 183 31.93 -58.72 24.47
CA LYS A 183 33.28 -58.11 24.47
C LYS A 183 33.40 -56.96 23.46
N LEU A 184 32.86 -57.12 22.25
CA LEU A 184 32.89 -56.09 21.21
C LEU A 184 32.03 -54.88 21.61
N VAL A 185 30.85 -55.12 22.17
CA VAL A 185 29.95 -54.09 22.67
C VAL A 185 30.59 -53.34 23.83
N GLU A 186 31.20 -54.05 24.78
CA GLU A 186 31.95 -53.45 25.88
C GLU A 186 33.13 -52.59 25.39
N SER A 187 33.91 -53.07 24.41
CA SER A 187 35.00 -52.29 23.81
C SER A 187 34.49 -51.03 23.12
N ASN A 188 33.41 -51.14 22.34
CA ASN A 188 32.82 -50.00 21.65
C ASN A 188 32.23 -48.97 22.62
N ILE A 189 31.60 -49.42 23.70
CA ILE A 189 31.08 -48.55 24.76
C ILE A 189 32.24 -47.83 25.45
N LYS A 190 33.33 -48.54 25.80
CA LYS A 190 34.53 -47.94 26.38
C LYS A 190 35.13 -46.86 25.47
N ASP A 191 35.32 -47.18 24.19
CA ASP A 191 35.86 -46.23 23.21
C ASP A 191 34.95 -45.02 22.99
N PHE A 192 33.62 -45.21 23.08
CA PHE A 192 32.67 -44.11 23.01
C PHE A 192 32.74 -43.21 24.25
N CYS A 193 32.76 -43.79 25.45
CA CYS A 193 32.88 -43.05 26.71
C CYS A 193 34.19 -42.27 26.80
N ILE A 194 35.31 -42.86 26.37
CA ILE A 194 36.60 -42.18 26.28
C ILE A 194 36.50 -41.00 25.32
N ARG A 195 36.05 -41.20 24.08
CA ARG A 195 35.90 -40.12 23.10
C ARG A 195 34.99 -38.97 23.58
N LEU A 196 33.89 -39.30 24.26
CA LEU A 196 32.98 -38.29 24.80
C LEU A 196 33.65 -37.46 25.90
N SER A 197 34.42 -38.11 26.78
CA SER A 197 35.16 -37.43 27.85
C SER A 197 36.29 -36.55 27.33
N GLU A 198 37.02 -37.00 26.29
CA GLU A 198 38.06 -36.21 25.62
C GLU A 198 37.47 -34.97 24.94
N TYR A 199 36.28 -35.10 24.33
CA TYR A 199 35.58 -33.99 23.69
C TYR A 199 35.16 -32.90 24.69
N SER A 200 34.61 -33.28 25.84
CA SER A 200 34.09 -32.32 26.82
C SER A 200 35.21 -31.58 27.57
N THR A 201 36.32 -32.26 27.87
CA THR A 201 37.42 -31.72 28.69
C THR A 201 38.61 -31.22 27.87
N LYS A 202 38.65 -31.52 26.56
CA LYS A 202 39.79 -31.24 25.64
C LYS A 202 41.12 -31.84 26.10
N ARG A 203 41.12 -32.86 26.96
CA ARG A 203 42.30 -33.59 27.43
C ARG A 203 42.28 -35.02 26.90
N LYS A 204 43.45 -35.60 26.61
CA LYS A 204 43.59 -37.01 26.23
C LYS A 204 43.68 -37.88 27.47
N PHE A 205 42.98 -39.01 27.51
CA PHE A 205 42.92 -39.88 28.70
C PHE A 205 43.59 -41.25 28.48
N ARG A 206 44.06 -41.86 29.58
CA ARG A 206 44.60 -43.24 29.59
C ARG A 206 43.49 -44.23 29.97
N SER A 207 43.52 -45.40 29.36
CA SER A 207 42.44 -46.41 29.34
C SER A 207 41.98 -46.97 30.71
N CYS A 208 42.71 -46.78 31.80
CA CYS A 208 42.43 -47.52 33.05
C CYS A 208 41.39 -46.86 33.98
N ASP A 209 41.12 -45.56 33.87
CA ASP A 209 40.24 -44.82 34.80
C ASP A 209 39.05 -44.14 34.12
N TRP A 210 38.60 -44.69 32.98
CA TRP A 210 37.58 -44.06 32.14
C TRP A 210 36.20 -43.95 32.82
N GLU A 211 35.86 -44.85 33.75
CA GLU A 211 34.55 -44.86 34.44
C GLU A 211 34.39 -43.64 35.37
N LEU A 212 35.37 -43.41 36.24
CA LEU A 212 35.36 -42.25 37.16
C LEU A 212 35.39 -40.93 36.38
N GLN A 213 36.13 -40.89 35.28
CA GLN A 213 36.21 -39.72 34.41
C GLN A 213 34.92 -39.51 33.61
N PHE A 214 34.30 -40.57 33.13
CA PHE A 214 33.01 -40.47 32.48
C PHE A 214 31.96 -39.90 33.44
N ASP A 215 31.90 -40.39 34.68
CA ASP A 215 30.98 -39.87 35.69
C ASP A 215 31.22 -38.39 36.03
N THR A 216 32.47 -37.94 36.11
CA THR A 216 32.76 -36.50 36.31
C THR A 216 32.36 -35.67 35.11
N THR A 217 32.63 -36.14 33.88
CA THR A 217 32.20 -35.43 32.66
C THR A 217 30.68 -35.38 32.51
N VAL A 218 29.96 -36.45 32.87
CA VAL A 218 28.50 -36.48 32.88
C VAL A 218 27.95 -35.47 33.88
N LYS A 219 28.54 -35.39 35.09
CA LYS A 219 28.16 -34.38 36.09
C LYS A 219 28.41 -32.95 35.58
N GLU A 220 29.57 -32.67 34.99
CA GLU A 220 29.87 -31.36 34.41
C GLU A 220 28.94 -30.99 33.25
N LEU A 221 28.65 -31.94 32.36
CA LEU A 221 27.74 -31.73 31.24
C LEU A 221 26.30 -31.53 31.73
N SER A 222 25.87 -32.27 32.75
CA SER A 222 24.55 -32.08 33.37
C SER A 222 24.42 -30.70 34.01
N TYR A 223 25.45 -30.22 34.71
CA TYR A 223 25.49 -28.86 35.27
C TYR A 223 25.41 -27.81 34.15
N LYS A 224 26.23 -27.95 33.10
CA LYS A 224 26.19 -27.04 31.94
C LYS A 224 24.84 -27.05 31.23
N ALA A 225 24.18 -28.21 31.12
CA ALA A 225 22.84 -28.32 30.55
C ALA A 225 21.82 -27.55 31.40
N THR A 226 21.82 -27.74 32.72
CA THR A 226 20.91 -26.98 33.62
C THR A 226 21.19 -25.47 33.61
N LEU A 227 22.46 -25.07 33.49
CA LEU A 227 22.83 -23.66 33.33
C LEU A 227 22.30 -23.11 32.01
N LEU A 228 22.44 -23.86 30.90
CA LEU A 228 21.92 -23.46 29.60
C LEU A 228 20.40 -23.33 29.63
N ASP A 229 19.70 -24.26 30.28
CA ASP A 229 18.24 -24.18 30.46
C ASP A 229 17.84 -22.93 31.22
N SER A 230 18.57 -22.57 32.29
CA SER A 230 18.31 -21.33 33.04
C SER A 230 18.53 -20.07 32.20
N ILE A 231 19.55 -20.06 31.32
CA ILE A 231 19.82 -18.96 30.40
C ILE A 231 18.72 -18.86 29.35
N VAL A 232 18.29 -19.99 28.77
CA VAL A 232 17.19 -20.04 27.81
C VAL A 232 15.90 -19.51 28.42
N LEU A 233 15.60 -19.86 29.68
CA LEU A 233 14.46 -19.30 30.40
C LEU A 233 14.56 -17.78 30.55
N SER A 234 15.73 -17.26 30.92
CA SER A 234 15.95 -15.81 31.05
C SER A 234 15.83 -15.07 29.71
N LEU A 235 16.32 -15.66 28.62
CA LEU A 235 16.20 -15.12 27.27
C LEU A 235 14.75 -15.10 26.80
N ASN A 236 13.98 -16.14 27.10
CA ASN A 236 12.56 -16.18 26.79
C ASN A 236 11.79 -15.11 27.55
N GLN A 237 12.10 -14.90 28.84
CA GLN A 237 11.51 -13.81 29.63
C GLN A 237 11.83 -12.44 29.01
N LEU A 238 13.10 -12.19 28.67
CA LEU A 238 13.50 -10.93 28.03
C LEU A 238 12.83 -10.73 26.67
N SER A 239 12.69 -11.79 25.87
CA SER A 239 11.95 -11.78 24.62
C SER A 239 10.48 -11.37 24.82
N THR A 240 9.81 -11.89 25.86
CA THR A 240 8.41 -11.49 26.14
C THR A 240 8.29 -10.03 26.55
N VAL A 241 9.25 -9.50 27.31
CA VAL A 241 9.29 -8.07 27.70
C VAL A 241 9.47 -7.18 26.46
N ILE A 242 10.40 -7.53 25.57
CA ILE A 242 10.64 -6.80 24.32
C ILE A 242 9.40 -6.84 23.42
N GLN A 243 8.74 -7.99 23.31
CA GLN A 243 7.49 -8.11 22.55
C GLN A 243 6.37 -7.25 23.14
N GLY A 244 6.24 -7.21 24.47
CA GLY A 244 5.29 -6.33 25.16
C GLY A 244 5.55 -4.85 24.87
N LEU A 245 6.82 -4.43 24.95
CA LEU A 245 7.22 -3.05 24.68
C LEU A 245 7.01 -2.67 23.19
N LEU A 246 7.36 -3.56 22.26
CA LEU A 246 7.08 -3.35 20.84
C LEU A 246 5.58 -3.21 20.60
N SER A 247 4.76 -4.07 21.20
CA SER A 247 3.31 -4.01 21.08
C SER A 247 2.74 -2.69 21.61
N SER A 248 3.28 -2.13 22.70
CA SER A 248 2.83 -0.83 23.21
C SER A 248 3.21 0.31 22.27
N TYR A 249 4.44 0.31 21.73
CA TYR A 249 4.87 1.32 20.75
C TYR A 249 4.02 1.28 19.47
N TYR A 250 3.73 0.09 18.94
CA TYR A 250 2.88 -0.02 17.76
C TYR A 250 1.46 0.48 18.03
N LYS A 251 0.92 0.22 19.22
CA LYS A 251 -0.40 0.71 19.62
C LYS A 251 -0.43 2.24 19.72
N GLU A 252 0.56 2.85 20.37
CA GLU A 252 0.67 4.32 20.44
C GLU A 252 0.81 4.95 19.04
N LEU A 253 1.58 4.31 18.16
CA LEU A 253 1.73 4.75 16.78
C LEU A 253 0.41 4.67 16.01
N GLU A 254 -0.35 3.59 16.18
CA GLU A 254 -1.67 3.40 15.57
C GLU A 254 -2.66 4.47 16.05
N GLU A 255 -2.72 4.73 17.35
CA GLU A 255 -3.54 5.81 17.92
C GLU A 255 -3.14 7.19 17.37
N GLY A 256 -1.83 7.45 17.22
CA GLY A 256 -1.32 8.67 16.59
C GLY A 256 -1.74 8.81 15.13
N MET A 257 -1.69 7.72 14.36
CA MET A 257 -2.13 7.68 12.97
C MET A 257 -3.64 7.91 12.83
N ASP A 258 -4.44 7.37 13.74
CA ASP A 258 -5.89 7.59 13.77
C ASP A 258 -6.26 9.05 14.06
N ILE A 259 -5.55 9.69 15.00
CA ILE A 259 -5.72 11.12 15.28
C ILE A 259 -5.35 11.95 14.05
N LEU A 260 -4.24 11.64 13.40
CA LEU A 260 -3.80 12.32 12.19
C LEU A 260 -4.82 12.16 11.05
N ALA A 261 -5.35 10.95 10.84
CA ALA A 261 -6.38 10.68 9.86
C ALA A 261 -7.68 11.47 10.13
N LYS A 262 -8.10 11.57 11.41
CA LYS A 262 -9.25 12.42 11.80
C LYS A 262 -8.99 13.89 11.49
N LEU A 263 -7.78 14.40 11.78
CA LEU A 263 -7.42 15.79 11.51
C LEU A 263 -7.40 16.10 10.00
N PHE A 264 -6.86 15.19 9.19
CA PHE A 264 -6.92 15.31 7.73
C PHE A 264 -8.35 15.33 7.19
N ASN A 265 -9.22 14.48 7.70
CA ASN A 265 -10.63 14.46 7.30
C ASN A 265 -11.35 15.77 7.68
N LEU A 266 -11.09 16.31 8.88
CA LEU A 266 -11.64 17.60 9.29
C LEU A 266 -11.13 18.75 8.41
N TYR A 267 -9.85 18.73 8.04
CA TYR A 267 -9.29 19.71 7.12
C TYR A 267 -9.94 19.64 5.73
N HIS A 268 -10.15 18.43 5.21
CA HIS A 268 -10.81 18.23 3.93
C HIS A 268 -12.26 18.72 3.96
N GLN A 269 -13.02 18.38 5.01
CA GLN A 269 -14.39 18.87 5.21
C GLN A 269 -14.44 20.41 5.29
N LYS A 270 -13.48 21.05 5.95
CA LYS A 270 -13.39 22.51 6.00
C LYS A 270 -13.16 23.12 4.61
N LEU A 271 -12.30 22.50 3.81
CA LEU A 271 -11.97 22.95 2.46
C LEU A 271 -13.17 22.79 1.52
N ASP A 272 -13.88 21.67 1.61
CA ASP A 272 -15.13 21.42 0.88
C ASP A 272 -16.21 22.42 1.27
N PHE A 273 -16.36 22.73 2.57
CA PHE A 273 -17.31 23.74 3.04
C PHE A 273 -16.99 25.13 2.46
N GLN A 274 -15.71 25.52 2.45
CA GLN A 274 -15.28 26.80 1.87
C GLN A 274 -15.57 26.86 0.36
N LEU A 275 -15.28 25.79 -0.36
CA LEU A 275 -15.52 25.71 -1.80
C LEU A 275 -17.02 25.76 -2.12
N ASN A 276 -17.84 25.01 -1.38
CA ASN A 276 -19.30 25.04 -1.52
C ASN A 276 -19.89 26.40 -1.16
N SER A 277 -19.38 27.06 -0.12
CA SER A 277 -19.82 28.40 0.27
C SER A 277 -19.47 29.44 -0.81
N SER A 278 -18.25 29.39 -1.35
CA SER A 278 -17.86 30.26 -2.47
C SER A 278 -18.75 30.03 -3.69
N LEU A 279 -19.02 28.78 -4.05
CA LEU A 279 -19.94 28.44 -5.15
C LEU A 279 -21.33 29.03 -4.91
N LEU A 280 -21.89 28.86 -3.70
CA LEU A 280 -23.19 29.42 -3.34
C LEU A 280 -23.22 30.95 -3.52
N PHE A 281 -22.21 31.67 -3.01
CA PHE A 281 -22.11 33.13 -3.18
C PHE A 281 -22.02 33.53 -4.66
N THR A 282 -21.27 32.79 -5.49
CA THR A 282 -21.21 33.09 -6.93
C THR A 282 -22.56 32.88 -7.62
N GLN A 283 -23.32 31.85 -7.22
CA GLN A 283 -24.66 31.59 -7.76
C GLN A 283 -25.66 32.67 -7.33
N GLU A 284 -25.65 33.07 -6.06
CA GLU A 284 -26.48 34.16 -5.54
C GLU A 284 -26.14 35.50 -6.22
N SER A 285 -24.86 35.81 -6.39
CA SER A 285 -24.41 37.00 -7.13
C SER A 285 -24.88 36.98 -8.57
N ARG A 286 -24.81 35.83 -9.26
CA ARG A 286 -25.32 35.69 -10.62
C ARG A 286 -26.84 35.87 -10.69
N ALA A 287 -27.59 35.30 -9.74
CA ALA A 287 -29.04 35.43 -9.68
C ALA A 287 -29.49 36.89 -9.43
N THR A 288 -28.82 37.58 -8.50
CA THR A 288 -29.08 39.00 -8.22
C THR A 288 -28.72 39.90 -9.40
N ASN A 289 -27.61 39.64 -10.10
CA ASN A 289 -27.25 40.35 -11.33
C ASN A 289 -28.31 40.19 -12.42
N LEU A 290 -28.78 38.96 -12.66
CA LEU A 290 -29.88 38.70 -13.61
C LEU A 290 -31.16 39.44 -13.21
N ARG A 291 -31.49 39.47 -11.91
CA ARG A 291 -32.65 40.22 -11.40
C ARG A 291 -32.51 41.72 -11.64
N MET A 292 -31.34 42.30 -11.39
CA MET A 292 -31.07 43.71 -11.69
C MET A 292 -31.22 44.00 -13.19
N ARG A 293 -30.71 43.13 -14.05
CA ARG A 293 -30.84 43.29 -15.51
C ARG A 293 -32.29 43.22 -15.98
N CYS A 294 -33.11 42.36 -15.39
CA CYS A 294 -34.54 42.30 -15.68
C CYS A 294 -35.24 43.60 -15.29
N LEU A 295 -34.94 44.15 -14.11
CA LEU A 295 -35.50 45.44 -13.66
C LEU A 295 -35.05 46.61 -14.55
N GLU A 296 -33.80 46.60 -15.01
CA GLU A 296 -33.29 47.60 -15.95
C GLU A 296 -34.06 47.55 -17.27
N LEU A 297 -34.26 46.34 -17.82
CA LEU A 297 -35.04 46.16 -19.04
C LEU A 297 -36.51 46.56 -18.83
N GLU A 298 -37.11 46.23 -17.70
CA GLU A 298 -38.47 46.64 -17.35
C GLU A 298 -38.58 48.17 -17.30
N ALA A 299 -37.65 48.84 -16.61
CA ALA A 299 -37.58 50.30 -16.56
C ALA A 299 -37.39 50.93 -17.94
N GLN A 300 -36.54 50.35 -18.79
CA GLN A 300 -36.35 50.79 -20.19
C GLN A 300 -37.65 50.62 -20.99
N THR A 301 -38.33 49.48 -20.87
CA THR A 301 -39.61 49.26 -21.57
C THR A 301 -40.72 50.19 -21.08
N ALA A 302 -40.72 50.55 -19.79
CA ALA A 302 -41.69 51.47 -19.21
C ALA A 302 -41.43 52.94 -19.60
N THR A 303 -40.16 53.33 -19.76
CA THR A 303 -39.77 54.72 -20.10
C THR A 303 -39.79 54.98 -21.61
N TYR A 304 -39.36 54.01 -22.43
CA TYR A 304 -39.32 54.10 -23.89
C TYR A 304 -40.55 53.47 -24.53
N THR A 305 -41.72 54.01 -24.22
CA THR A 305 -42.96 53.70 -24.95
C THR A 305 -42.92 54.30 -26.36
N LYS A 306 -43.74 53.78 -27.28
CA LYS A 306 -43.85 54.33 -28.65
C LYS A 306 -44.20 55.82 -28.64
N ASP A 307 -45.04 56.23 -27.69
CA ASP A 307 -45.48 57.62 -27.55
C ASP A 307 -44.34 58.52 -27.02
N SER A 308 -43.60 58.05 -26.01
CA SER A 308 -42.46 58.82 -25.47
C SER A 308 -41.30 58.90 -26.47
N LEU A 309 -41.05 57.83 -27.24
CA LEU A 309 -40.08 57.85 -28.34
C LEU A 309 -40.46 58.85 -29.43
N GLY A 310 -41.73 58.86 -29.85
CA GLY A 310 -42.22 59.84 -30.82
C GLY A 310 -42.13 61.28 -30.30
N ALA A 311 -42.36 61.50 -29.00
CA ALA A 311 -42.16 62.81 -28.38
C ALA A 311 -40.68 63.20 -28.33
N LEU A 312 -39.79 62.28 -27.95
CA LEU A 312 -38.34 62.51 -27.94
C LEU A 312 -37.81 62.84 -29.34
N GLU A 313 -38.28 62.12 -30.37
CA GLU A 313 -37.90 62.36 -31.77
C GLU A 313 -38.33 63.76 -32.23
N LYS A 314 -39.53 64.21 -31.86
CA LYS A 314 -39.97 65.59 -32.12
C LYS A 314 -39.09 66.62 -31.43
N ILE A 315 -38.74 66.41 -30.17
CA ILE A 315 -37.85 67.31 -29.42
C ILE A 315 -36.46 67.34 -30.07
N LYS A 316 -35.93 66.18 -30.43
CA LYS A 316 -34.65 66.05 -31.13
C LYS A 316 -34.67 66.83 -32.45
N ASN A 317 -35.67 66.59 -33.30
CA ASN A 317 -35.78 67.29 -34.59
C ASN A 317 -35.91 68.81 -34.41
N GLN A 318 -36.62 69.29 -33.37
CA GLN A 318 -36.69 70.72 -33.05
C GLN A 318 -35.35 71.29 -32.57
N LEU A 319 -34.59 70.53 -31.78
CA LEU A 319 -33.26 70.95 -31.32
C LEU A 319 -32.26 70.96 -32.48
N ASP A 320 -32.28 69.94 -33.33
CA ASP A 320 -31.42 69.85 -34.51
C ASP A 320 -31.71 71.04 -35.46
N GLN A 321 -32.99 71.36 -35.71
CA GLN A 321 -33.38 72.55 -36.48
C GLN A 321 -32.92 73.86 -35.83
N LYS A 322 -33.00 73.97 -34.50
CA LYS A 322 -32.51 75.16 -33.79
C LYS A 322 -30.99 75.29 -33.87
N ALA A 323 -30.27 74.18 -33.79
CA ALA A 323 -28.82 74.15 -33.93
C ALA A 323 -28.40 74.56 -35.34
N GLU A 324 -29.02 73.99 -36.37
CA GLU A 324 -28.77 74.35 -37.77
C GLU A 324 -29.06 75.83 -38.05
N ASN A 325 -30.17 76.36 -37.52
CA ASN A 325 -30.46 77.79 -37.63
C ASN A 325 -29.43 78.67 -36.92
N ALA A 326 -28.92 78.24 -35.76
CA ALA A 326 -27.89 78.97 -35.04
C ALA A 326 -26.53 78.93 -35.78
N GLU A 327 -26.19 77.80 -36.41
CA GLU A 327 -25.02 77.66 -37.27
C GLU A 327 -25.12 78.57 -38.49
N MET A 328 -26.27 78.58 -39.18
CA MET A 328 -26.50 79.51 -40.29
C MET A 328 -26.37 80.98 -39.85
N GLN A 329 -26.90 81.35 -38.68
CA GLN A 329 -26.75 82.71 -38.14
C GLN A 329 -25.29 83.04 -37.80
N LEU A 330 -24.54 82.09 -37.24
CA LEU A 330 -23.11 82.27 -36.99
C LEU A 330 -22.34 82.47 -38.29
N ASP A 331 -22.63 81.68 -39.32
CA ASP A 331 -22.02 81.83 -40.64
C ASP A 331 -22.35 83.17 -41.27
N GLU A 332 -23.61 83.63 -41.16
CA GLU A 332 -23.99 84.98 -41.60
C GLU A 332 -23.23 86.08 -40.87
N ILE A 333 -23.09 85.98 -39.55
CA ILE A 333 -22.36 86.96 -38.73
C ILE A 333 -20.86 86.92 -39.08
N ASN A 334 -20.28 85.75 -39.23
CA ASN A 334 -18.88 85.57 -39.62
C ASN A 334 -18.63 86.14 -41.02
N ASN A 335 -19.53 85.91 -41.97
CA ASN A 335 -19.44 86.49 -43.31
C ASN A 335 -19.50 88.02 -43.26
N LYS A 336 -20.41 88.61 -42.45
CA LYS A 336 -20.45 90.06 -42.23
C LYS A 336 -19.17 90.57 -41.58
N LEU A 337 -18.64 89.86 -40.59
CA LEU A 337 -17.38 90.21 -39.92
C LEU A 337 -16.20 90.16 -40.90
N LEU A 338 -16.12 89.13 -41.75
CA LEU A 338 -15.12 89.04 -42.81
C LEU A 338 -15.23 90.21 -43.79
N GLN A 339 -16.45 90.60 -44.19
CA GLN A 339 -16.65 91.78 -45.04
C GLN A 339 -16.14 93.07 -44.35
N TYR A 340 -16.38 93.23 -43.05
CA TYR A 340 -15.81 94.35 -42.29
C TYR A 340 -14.29 94.28 -42.16
N GLN A 341 -13.73 93.09 -42.00
CA GLN A 341 -12.28 92.89 -41.92
C GLN A 341 -11.57 93.20 -43.25
N ILE A 342 -12.20 92.90 -44.39
CA ILE A 342 -11.68 93.22 -45.73
C ILE A 342 -11.60 94.74 -45.95
N LEU A 343 -12.49 95.53 -45.35
CA LEU A 343 -12.49 97.00 -45.47
C LEU A 343 -11.25 97.66 -44.82
N GLY A 344 -10.46 96.92 -44.01
CA GLY A 344 -9.14 97.32 -43.56
C GLY A 344 -9.11 98.47 -42.53
N PRO A 345 -7.91 98.91 -42.11
CA PRO A 345 -7.72 99.91 -41.05
C PRO A 345 -8.19 101.33 -41.44
N GLU A 346 -8.50 101.56 -42.72
CA GLU A 346 -9.12 102.82 -43.17
C GLU A 346 -10.57 102.93 -42.74
N TYR A 347 -11.30 101.81 -42.69
CA TYR A 347 -12.67 101.77 -42.20
C TYR A 347 -12.76 101.99 -40.69
N GLU A 348 -11.80 101.47 -39.91
CA GLU A 348 -11.72 101.74 -38.46
C GLU A 348 -11.61 103.24 -38.17
N LYS A 349 -10.74 103.95 -38.91
CA LYS A 349 -10.61 105.41 -38.81
C LYS A 349 -11.91 106.14 -39.18
N LEU A 350 -12.62 105.64 -40.19
CA LEU A 350 -13.92 106.20 -40.60
C LEU A 350 -15.00 105.97 -39.54
N VAL A 351 -15.02 104.81 -38.91
CA VAL A 351 -15.95 104.47 -37.82
C VAL A 351 -15.67 105.33 -36.59
N GLU A 352 -14.41 105.54 -36.21
CA GLU A 352 -14.04 106.46 -35.12
C GLU A 352 -14.49 107.90 -35.43
N GLN A 353 -14.26 108.37 -36.66
CA GLN A 353 -14.71 109.70 -37.08
C GLN A 353 -16.24 109.81 -37.06
N TYR A 354 -16.96 108.77 -37.51
CA TYR A 354 -18.41 108.73 -37.45
C TYR A 354 -18.91 108.74 -36.01
N GLN A 355 -18.30 107.98 -35.10
CA GLN A 355 -18.67 107.94 -33.68
C GLN A 355 -18.49 109.31 -33.00
N LEU A 356 -17.37 109.98 -33.26
CA LEU A 356 -17.15 111.36 -32.81
C LEU A 356 -18.19 112.33 -33.36
N LEU A 357 -18.61 112.15 -34.62
CA LEU A 357 -19.62 112.97 -35.27
C LEU A 357 -21.01 112.73 -34.67
N VAL A 358 -21.37 111.47 -34.40
CA VAL A 358 -22.62 111.08 -33.74
C VAL A 358 -22.69 111.67 -32.34
N GLU A 359 -21.64 111.55 -31.53
CA GLU A 359 -21.60 112.18 -30.20
C GLU A 359 -21.75 113.70 -30.28
N LYS A 360 -21.14 114.34 -31.28
CA LYS A 360 -21.27 115.78 -31.50
C LYS A 360 -22.70 116.16 -31.90
N VAL A 361 -23.32 115.38 -32.77
CA VAL A 361 -24.73 115.54 -33.17
C VAL A 361 -25.65 115.33 -31.98
N GLU A 362 -25.41 114.34 -31.14
CA GLU A 362 -26.20 114.12 -29.92
C GLU A 362 -26.05 115.27 -28.93
N LYS A 363 -24.83 115.76 -28.68
CA LYS A 363 -24.58 116.95 -27.85
C LYS A 363 -25.29 118.19 -28.41
N GLN A 364 -25.26 118.38 -29.73
CA GLN A 364 -25.94 119.50 -30.39
C GLN A 364 -27.46 119.34 -30.38
N LYS A 365 -28.00 118.13 -30.59
CA LYS A 365 -29.44 117.83 -30.47
C LYS A 365 -29.90 118.11 -29.04
N TRP A 366 -29.18 117.60 -28.05
CA TRP A 366 -29.42 117.88 -26.65
C TRP A 366 -29.37 119.39 -26.34
N LEU A 367 -28.39 120.12 -26.90
CA LEU A 367 -28.30 121.57 -26.74
C LEU A 367 -29.51 122.29 -27.37
N ILE A 368 -29.91 121.91 -28.58
CA ILE A 368 -31.08 122.48 -29.28
C ILE A 368 -32.36 122.20 -28.50
N GLU A 369 -32.54 120.97 -28.00
CA GLU A 369 -33.68 120.61 -27.14
C GLU A 369 -33.69 121.44 -25.86
N SER A 370 -32.53 121.63 -25.23
CA SER A 370 -32.39 122.48 -24.04
C SER A 370 -32.68 123.96 -24.34
N LEU A 371 -32.34 124.44 -25.53
CA LEU A 371 -32.60 125.81 -25.98
C LEU A 371 -34.06 126.02 -26.39
N LYS A 372 -34.69 125.03 -27.04
CA LYS A 372 -36.14 125.02 -27.29
C LYS A 372 -36.90 125.05 -25.97
N ALA A 373 -36.56 124.17 -25.02
CA ALA A 373 -37.15 124.18 -23.68
C ALA A 373 -36.94 125.51 -22.94
N LYS A 374 -35.80 126.20 -23.13
CA LYS A 374 -35.56 127.55 -22.59
C LYS A 374 -36.32 128.65 -23.34
N ARG A 375 -36.53 128.53 -24.66
CA ARG A 375 -37.29 129.47 -25.50
C ARG A 375 -38.78 129.38 -25.19
N ASP A 376 -39.31 128.17 -25.04
CA ASP A 376 -40.70 127.94 -24.66
C ASP A 376 -40.97 128.52 -23.26
N LYS A 377 -40.01 128.41 -22.32
CA LYS A 377 -40.04 129.11 -21.02
C LYS A 377 -39.96 130.64 -21.10
N ARG A 378 -39.29 131.22 -22.11
CA ARG A 378 -39.26 132.69 -22.31
C ARG A 378 -40.51 133.20 -23.02
N ASN A 379 -41.05 132.43 -23.97
CA ASN A 379 -42.30 132.78 -24.65
C ASN A 379 -43.50 132.65 -23.70
N SER A 380 -43.50 131.70 -22.76
CA SER A 380 -44.50 131.65 -21.68
C SER A 380 -44.38 132.86 -20.74
N ALA A 381 -43.16 133.32 -20.43
CA ALA A 381 -42.96 134.51 -19.60
C ALA A 381 -43.30 135.85 -20.31
N ALA A 382 -43.14 135.93 -21.64
CA ALA A 382 -43.51 137.10 -22.45
C ALA A 382 -45.03 137.21 -22.69
N LEU A 383 -45.75 136.07 -22.74
CA LEU A 383 -47.22 136.05 -22.80
C LEU A 383 -47.87 136.41 -21.45
N GLU A 384 -47.18 136.16 -20.32
CA GLU A 384 -47.64 136.58 -18.98
C GLU A 384 -47.37 138.06 -18.68
N THR A 385 -46.53 138.76 -19.46
CA THR A 385 -46.20 140.19 -19.25
C THR A 385 -46.84 141.14 -20.25
N SER A 386 -47.58 140.64 -21.25
CA SER A 386 -48.43 141.43 -22.16
C SER A 386 -49.93 141.37 -21.80
N SER A 387 -50.27 140.77 -20.66
CA SER A 387 -51.62 140.69 -20.10
C SER A 387 -51.67 141.24 -18.67
N TYR A 388 -51.12 142.44 -18.45
CA TYR A 388 -51.46 143.31 -17.33
C TYR A 388 -51.42 144.77 -17.75
#